data_AF-A0A1I0P5P8-F1
#
_entry.id   AF-A0A1I0P5P8-F1
#
_cell.length_a   1.000
_cell.length_b   1.000
_cell.length_c   1.000
_cell.angle_alpha   90.00
_cell.angle_beta   90.00
_cell.angle_gamma   90.00
#
_symmetry.space_group_name_H-M   'P 1'
#
loop_
_entity.id
_entity.type
_entity.pdbx_description
1 polymer ?
#
loop_
_entity_poly.entity_id
_entity_poly.type
_entity_poly.pdbx_seq_one_letter_code
_entity_poly.pdbx_strand_id
1 'polypeptide(L)' 'MRRGHMAKIAYEAPDGVAEEAVDADNITDSGKVQGLRIKLEDESYIHLPYTRVYWVRMSKDEGKVSYSSV' A
#
# COMPACT_ATOMS: atom_id res chain seq x y z
N MET A 1 3.90 15.77 -14.58
CA MET A 1 3.99 14.60 -13.68
C MET A 1 3.41 15.00 -12.34
N ARG A 2 2.26 14.44 -11.94
CA ARG A 2 1.79 14.58 -10.55
C ARG A 2 2.72 13.71 -9.71
N ARG A 3 3.29 14.25 -8.63
CA ARG A 3 4.01 13.46 -7.63
C ARG A 3 2.95 12.61 -6.91
N GLY A 4 2.75 11.37 -7.35
CA GLY A 4 1.96 10.39 -6.61
C GLY A 4 2.58 10.16 -5.24
N HIS A 5 1.75 9.94 -4.22
CA HIS A 5 2.23 9.62 -2.89
C HIS A 5 2.67 8.15 -2.89
N MET A 6 3.91 7.86 -2.48
CA MET A 6 4.35 6.46 -2.39
C MET A 6 3.74 5.79 -1.17
N ALA A 7 3.25 4.57 -1.37
CA ALA A 7 2.80 3.67 -0.34
C ALA A 7 3.67 2.41 -0.32
N LYS A 8 3.81 1.81 0.85
CA LYS A 8 4.42 0.49 1.02
C LYS A 8 3.38 -0.46 1.57
N ILE A 9 3.24 -1.63 0.96
CA ILE A 9 2.28 -2.64 1.37
C ILE A 9 3.07 -3.86 1.82
N ALA A 10 2.77 -4.37 3.00
CA ALA A 10 3.25 -5.68 3.43
C ALA A 10 2.11 -6.70 3.39
N TYR A 11 2.39 -7.84 2.77
CA TYR A 11 1.42 -8.91 2.63
C TYR A 11 2.06 -10.31 2.69
N GLU A 12 1.24 -11.31 2.96
CA GLU A 12 1.63 -12.72 2.97
C GLU A 12 1.80 -13.24 1.54
N ALA A 13 3.00 -13.72 1.24
CA ALA A 13 3.42 -14.40 0.03
C ALA A 13 3.82 -15.85 0.33
N PRO A 14 3.95 -16.73 -0.68
CA PRO A 14 4.33 -18.14 -0.47
C PRO A 14 5.62 -18.33 0.34
N ASP A 15 6.58 -17.41 0.17
CA ASP A 15 7.90 -17.46 0.80
C ASP A 15 7.98 -16.65 2.12
N GLY A 16 6.85 -16.13 2.61
CA GLY A 16 6.76 -15.32 3.83
C GLY A 16 6.16 -13.94 3.61
N VAL A 17 6.62 -12.93 4.37
CA VAL A 17 6.11 -11.56 4.22
C VAL A 17 6.83 -10.86 3.08
N ALA A 18 6.08 -10.40 2.08
CA ALA A 18 6.57 -9.56 1.00
C ALA A 18 6.24 -8.10 1.28
N GLU A 19 7.07 -7.19 0.78
CA GLU A 19 6.83 -5.75 0.83
C GLU A 19 7.00 -5.13 -0.56
N GLU A 20 6.02 -4.33 -0.99
CA GLU A 20 6.03 -3.68 -2.30
C GLU A 20 5.76 -2.19 -2.17
N ALA A 21 6.50 -1.39 -2.95
CA ALA A 21 6.29 0.05 -3.06
C ALA A 21 5.41 0.34 -4.28
N VAL A 22 4.27 1.00 -4.06
CA VAL A 22 3.29 1.29 -5.11
C VAL A 22 2.81 2.73 -4.97
N ASP A 23 2.31 3.32 -6.06
CA ASP A 23 1.60 4.60 -5.98
C ASP A 23 0.34 4.41 -5.14
N ALA A 24 0.14 5.28 -4.15
CA ALA A 24 -1.05 5.30 -3.30
C ALA A 24 -2.34 5.41 -4.14
N ASP A 25 -2.29 6.17 -5.24
CA ASP A 25 -3.45 6.35 -6.12
C ASP A 25 -3.83 5.05 -6.86
N ASN A 26 -2.92 4.07 -6.90
CA ASN A 26 -3.14 2.75 -7.49
C ASN A 26 -3.71 1.72 -6.50
N ILE A 27 -3.87 2.08 -5.22
CA ILE A 27 -4.46 1.20 -4.20
C ILE A 27 -5.95 1.53 -4.06
N THR A 28 -6.80 0.55 -4.32
CA THR A 28 -8.27 0.69 -4.21
C THR A 28 -8.88 -0.50 -3.46
N ASP A 29 -10.11 -0.37 -2.99
CA ASP A 29 -10.89 -1.55 -2.58
C ASP A 29 -11.11 -2.44 -3.81
N SER A 30 -11.02 -3.75 -3.62
CA SER A 30 -11.10 -4.70 -4.72
C SER A 30 -12.46 -4.75 -5.40
N GLY A 31 -13.56 -4.58 -4.67
CA GLY A 31 -14.93 -4.81 -5.17
C GLY A 31 -15.23 -6.23 -5.71
N LYS A 32 -14.26 -7.14 -5.70
CA LYS A 32 -14.36 -8.55 -6.17
C LYS A 32 -14.09 -9.53 -5.05
N VAL A 33 -13.10 -9.21 -4.22
CA VAL A 33 -12.78 -9.92 -2.97
C VAL A 33 -12.81 -8.92 -1.82
N GLN A 34 -12.95 -9.40 -0.59
CA GLN A 34 -12.73 -8.55 0.59
C GLN A 34 -11.22 -8.29 0.72
N GLY A 35 -10.75 -7.20 0.10
CA GLY A 35 -9.33 -6.95 -0.01
C GLY A 35 -8.99 -5.72 -0.84
N LEU A 36 -7.69 -5.51 -1.03
CA LEU A 36 -7.15 -4.45 -1.84
C LEU A 36 -7.04 -4.89 -3.31
N ARG A 37 -7.21 -3.94 -4.22
CA ARG A 37 -6.78 -4.04 -5.61
C ARG A 37 -5.67 -3.03 -5.84
N ILE A 38 -4.53 -3.53 -6.29
CA ILE A 38 -3.34 -2.77 -6.61
C ILE A 38 -3.15 -2.78 -8.12
N LYS A 39 -3.06 -1.61 -8.74
CA LYS A 39 -2.67 -1.47 -10.14
C LYS A 39 -1.14 -1.33 -10.23
N LEU A 40 -0.50 -2.22 -10.99
CA LEU A 40 0.95 -2.21 -11.22
C LEU A 40 1.31 -1.33 -12.42
N GLU A 41 2.61 -1.04 -12.59
CA GLU A 41 3.12 -0.21 -13.69
C GLU A 41 2.88 -0.81 -15.08
N ASP A 42 2.82 -2.14 -15.17
CA ASP A 42 2.53 -2.87 -16.41
C ASP A 42 1.03 -2.95 -16.74
N GLU A 43 0.21 -2.10 -16.08
CA GLU A 43 -1.26 -2.06 -16.18
C GLU A 43 -1.96 -3.34 -15.69
N SER A 44 -1.23 -4.28 -15.08
CA SER A 44 -1.81 -5.45 -14.43
C SER A 44 -2.41 -5.10 -13.07
N TYR A 45 -3.23 -6.02 -12.55
CA TYR A 45 -3.92 -5.85 -11.27
C TYR A 45 -3.66 -7.03 -10.36
N ILE A 46 -3.28 -6.74 -9.12
CA ILE A 46 -3.21 -7.72 -8.03
C ILE A 46 -4.41 -7.50 -7.11
N HIS A 47 -5.10 -8.58 -6.78
CA HIS A 47 -6.15 -8.58 -5.76
C HIS A 47 -5.62 -9.28 -4.50
N LEU A 48 -5.43 -8.52 -3.41
CA LEU A 48 -4.92 -9.02 -2.14
C LEU A 48 -6.06 -9.09 -1.10
N PRO A 49 -6.46 -10.29 -0.65
CA PRO A 49 -7.41 -10.43 0.45
C PRO A 49 -6.91 -9.74 1.72
N TYR A 50 -7.79 -9.09 2.49
CA TYR A 50 -7.38 -8.41 3.73
C TYR A 50 -6.74 -9.35 4.76
N THR A 51 -7.11 -10.63 4.75
CA THR A 51 -6.50 -11.65 5.61
C THR A 51 -5.01 -11.84 5.37
N ARG A 52 -4.51 -11.41 4.20
CA ARG A 52 -3.09 -11.48 3.82
C ARG A 52 -2.40 -10.13 3.87
N VAL A 53 -3.12 -9.04 4.09
CA VAL A 53 -2.52 -7.70 4.18
C VAL A 53 -2.19 -7.43 5.64
N TYR A 54 -0.90 -7.28 5.95
CA TYR A 54 -0.46 -6.97 7.31
C TYR A 54 -0.60 -5.47 7.58
N TRP A 55 -0.10 -4.64 6.67
CA TRP A 55 -0.19 -3.20 6.79
C TRP A 55 -0.02 -2.51 5.44
N VAL A 56 -0.60 -1.33 5.33
CA VAL A 56 -0.34 -0.36 4.26
C VAL A 56 0.22 0.88 4.94
N ARG A 57 1.44 1.26 4.59
CA ARG A 57 2.12 2.45 5.11
C ARG A 57 2.17 3.50 4.02
N MET A 58 1.43 4.58 4.20
CA MET A 58 1.51 5.75 3.34
C MET A 58 2.69 6.60 3.78
N SER A 59 3.62 6.91 2.88
CA SER A 59 4.61 7.96 3.14
C SER A 59 4.05 9.29 2.65
N LYS A 60 3.65 10.16 3.58
CA LYS A 60 3.94 11.58 3.38
C LYS A 60 5.45 11.71 3.56
N ASP A 61 6.10 12.61 2.82
CA ASP A 61 7.12 13.42 3.49
C ASP A 61 6.39 14.11 4.67
N GLU A 62 6.32 13.40 5.79
CA GLU A 62 5.64 13.85 6.99
C GLU A 62 6.66 14.79 7.64
N GLY A 63 6.56 16.07 7.29
CA GLY A 63 7.30 17.13 7.97
C GLY A 63 7.13 16.92 9.47
N LYS A 64 8.24 16.64 10.16
CA LYS A 64 8.37 16.42 11.60
C LYS A 64 7.20 17.02 12.40
N VAL A 65 6.27 16.19 12.86
CA VAL A 65 5.44 16.60 13.99
C VAL A 65 6.24 16.29 15.25
N SER A 66 6.90 17.33 15.75
CA SER A 66 7.46 17.35 17.10
C SER A 66 6.31 17.24 18.10
N TYR A 67 6.14 16.07 18.69
CA TYR A 67 5.42 15.97 19.96
C TYR A 67 6.36 16.48 21.06
N SER A 68 6.29 17.78 21.32
CA SER A 68 6.79 18.32 22.59
C SER A 68 5.81 17.87 23.67
N SER A 69 6.14 16.77 24.34
CA SER A 69 5.46 16.40 25.58
C SER A 69 5.70 17.51 26.61
N VAL A 70 4.61 18.14 27.03
CA VAL A 70 4.55 19.06 28.18
C VAL A 70 4.59 18.25 29.48
#